data_AF-A0A4U0PNG2-F1
#
_entry.id   AF-A0A4U0PNG2-F1
#
_cell.length_a   1.000
_cell.length_b   1.000
_cell.length_c   1.000
_cell.angle_alpha   90.00
_cell.angle_beta   90.00
_cell.angle_gamma   90.00
#
_symmetry.space_group_name_H-M   'P 1'
#
loop_
_entity.id
_entity.type
_entity.pdbx_description
1 polymer ?
#
loop_
_entity_poly.entity_id
_entity_poly.type
_entity_poly.pdbx_seq_one_letter_code
_entity_poly.pdbx_strand_id
1 'polypeptide(L)'
;MKIQEQDQFHGAALTQIVEHLSFKALNRASEKYGHYLVNTDRHVFAKYSTATHSPWSFSFKLNDLEAIQAEIDAQNIVFLCLVCGTTTVCALNEDEFSKLIDLRSPTSQWIRVEVPLRGSCHVSGSLGALKHTVPHNSFPVKVFA
;
A
#
# COMPACT_ATOMS: atom_id res chain seq x y z
N MET A 1 -1.88 24.90 8.00
CA MET A 1 -2.47 24.04 6.95
C MET A 1 -3.81 23.51 7.44
N LYS A 2 -4.78 23.31 6.55
CA LYS A 2 -6.02 22.61 6.89
C LYS A 2 -5.79 21.10 6.70
N ILE A 3 -6.36 20.29 7.57
CA ILE A 3 -6.38 18.83 7.42
C ILE A 3 -7.18 18.49 6.16
N GLN A 4 -6.62 17.65 5.31
CA GLN A 4 -7.24 17.12 4.11
C GLN A 4 -7.72 15.69 4.34
N GLU A 5 -8.68 15.21 3.53
CA GLU A 5 -9.22 13.86 3.63
C GLU A 5 -8.12 12.77 3.56
N GLN A 6 -7.18 12.92 2.62
CA GLN A 6 -6.02 12.04 2.46
C GLN A 6 -5.14 11.94 3.72
N ASP A 7 -5.09 12.98 4.55
CA ASP A 7 -4.32 12.98 5.79
C ASP A 7 -4.96 12.01 6.81
N GLN A 8 -6.29 11.91 6.82
CA GLN A 8 -7.03 11.02 7.71
C GLN A 8 -6.79 9.55 7.34
N PHE A 9 -6.86 9.22 6.05
CA PHE A 9 -6.63 7.85 5.57
C PHE A 9 -5.18 7.42 5.70
N HIS A 10 -4.22 8.28 5.34
CA HIS A 10 -2.80 7.96 5.51
C HIS A 10 -2.45 7.90 6.99
N GLY A 11 -3.00 8.80 7.82
CA GLY A 11 -2.86 8.77 9.27
C GLY A 11 -3.27 7.42 9.87
N ALA A 12 -4.36 6.80 9.40
CA ALA A 12 -4.80 5.49 9.89
C ALA A 12 -3.75 4.38 9.66
N ALA A 13 -3.04 4.41 8.54
CA ALA A 13 -1.94 3.48 8.26
C ALA A 13 -0.67 3.85 9.05
N LEU A 14 -0.29 5.12 9.05
CA LEU A 14 0.93 5.60 9.69
C LEU A 14 0.90 5.41 11.20
N THR A 15 -0.23 5.69 11.86
CA THR A 15 -0.37 5.47 13.31
C THR A 15 -0.13 4.01 13.67
N GLN A 16 -0.68 3.06 12.92
CA GLN A 16 -0.44 1.63 13.19
C GLN A 16 1.02 1.24 12.97
N ILE A 17 1.69 1.79 11.95
CA ILE A 17 3.13 1.58 11.73
C ILE A 17 3.94 2.12 12.91
N VAL A 18 3.64 3.32 13.38
CA VAL A 18 4.36 3.99 14.49
C VAL A 18 4.19 3.24 15.81
N GLU A 19 3.03 2.63 16.06
CA GLU A 19 2.75 1.87 17.29
C GLU A 19 3.37 0.46 17.30
N HIS A 20 3.97 0.00 16.19
CA HIS A 20 4.59 -1.32 16.14
C HIS A 20 5.94 -1.34 16.88
N LEU A 21 6.22 -2.41 17.64
CA LEU A 21 7.41 -2.53 18.50
C LEU A 21 8.76 -2.37 17.76
N SER A 22 8.81 -2.71 16.47
CA SER A 22 10.01 -2.58 15.63
C SER A 22 10.18 -1.20 14.99
N PHE A 23 9.26 -0.27 15.24
CA PHE A 23 9.33 1.09 14.71
C PHE A 23 10.44 1.90 15.38
N LYS A 24 11.17 2.68 14.58
CA LYS A 24 12.25 3.56 15.02
C LYS A 24 12.12 4.97 14.46
N ALA A 25 11.75 5.12 13.19
CA ALA A 25 11.67 6.42 12.53
C ALA A 25 10.66 6.40 11.38
N LEU A 26 10.09 7.58 11.09
CA LEU A 26 9.26 7.82 9.91
C LEU A 26 9.76 9.09 9.22
N ASN A 27 10.14 8.96 7.95
CA ASN A 27 10.56 10.08 7.12
C ASN A 27 9.71 10.15 5.85
N ARG A 28 9.68 11.32 5.22
CA ARG A 28 9.22 11.42 3.84
C ARG A 28 10.30 10.81 2.94
N ALA A 29 9.93 9.85 2.08
CA ALA A 29 10.89 9.20 1.19
C ALA A 29 11.14 10.01 -0.09
N SER A 30 10.12 10.69 -0.61
CA SER A 30 10.28 11.58 -1.77
C SER A 30 9.23 12.68 -1.79
N GLU A 31 9.27 13.56 -2.81
CA GLU A 31 8.27 14.61 -2.97
C GLU A 31 6.84 14.07 -3.22
N LYS A 32 6.71 12.78 -3.55
CA LYS A 32 5.42 12.13 -3.80
C LYS A 32 4.61 11.95 -2.52
N TYR A 33 3.38 12.46 -2.50
CA TYR A 33 2.46 12.21 -1.39
C TYR A 33 2.14 10.71 -1.28
N GLY A 34 2.16 10.19 -0.05
CA GLY A 34 1.99 8.75 0.20
C GLY A 34 3.27 7.93 0.09
N HIS A 35 4.42 8.52 -0.21
CA HIS A 35 5.70 7.80 -0.20
C HIS A 35 6.49 8.11 1.08
N TYR A 36 6.60 7.11 1.95
CA TYR A 36 7.21 7.21 3.26
C TYR A 36 8.40 6.25 3.38
N LEU A 37 9.41 6.65 4.16
CA LEU A 37 10.51 5.80 4.57
C LEU A 37 10.29 5.42 6.04
N VAL A 38 9.99 4.16 6.27
CA VAL A 38 9.87 3.57 7.61
C VAL A 38 11.24 3.04 8.01
N ASN A 39 11.67 3.41 9.21
CA ASN A 39 13.03 3.19 9.71
C ASN A 39 14.07 3.80 8.75
N THR A 40 14.88 2.99 8.09
CA THR A 40 15.98 3.45 7.23
C THR A 40 15.99 2.81 5.85
N ASP A 41 15.15 1.81 5.61
CA ASP A 41 15.27 0.88 4.49
C ASP A 41 13.93 0.43 3.88
N ARG A 42 12.80 0.77 4.51
CA ARG A 42 11.47 0.28 4.11
C ARG A 42 10.66 1.40 3.47
N HIS A 43 10.58 1.36 2.14
CA HIS A 43 9.79 2.30 1.34
C HIS A 43 8.33 1.86 1.31
N VAL A 44 7.44 2.71 1.81
CA VAL A 44 6.01 2.47 1.89
C VAL A 44 5.29 3.44 0.97
N PHE A 45 4.59 2.90 -0.03
CA PHE A 45 3.65 3.65 -0.86
C PHE A 45 2.23 3.42 -0.35
N ALA A 46 1.72 4.39 0.41
CA ALA A 46 0.34 4.42 0.86
C ALA A 46 -0.58 4.98 -0.23
N LYS A 47 -1.65 4.24 -0.54
CA LYS A 47 -2.79 4.74 -1.30
C LYS A 47 -4.06 4.46 -0.51
N TYR A 48 -5.08 5.28 -0.71
CA TYR A 48 -6.35 5.15 -0.04
C TYR A 48 -7.52 5.09 -1.02
N SER A 49 -8.63 4.53 -0.55
CA SER A 49 -9.92 4.59 -1.22
C SER A 49 -10.95 5.12 -0.23
N THR A 50 -11.79 6.05 -0.68
CA THR A 50 -12.85 6.67 0.13
C THR A 50 -14.16 5.87 0.09
N ALA A 51 -14.22 4.79 -0.68
CA ALA A 51 -15.39 3.93 -0.72
C ALA A 51 -15.68 3.36 0.68
N THR A 52 -16.95 3.37 1.09
CA THR A 52 -17.36 2.92 2.43
C THR A 52 -17.39 1.40 2.56
N HIS A 53 -17.54 0.68 1.45
CA HIS A 53 -17.68 -0.77 1.44
C HIS A 53 -16.76 -1.41 0.40
N SER A 54 -16.40 -2.67 0.68
CA SER A 54 -15.75 -3.55 -0.28
C SER A 54 -16.59 -3.64 -1.56
N PRO A 55 -15.96 -3.67 -2.75
CA PRO A 55 -14.52 -3.68 -2.98
C PRO A 55 -13.90 -2.29 -3.14
N TRP A 56 -12.65 -2.13 -2.70
CA TRP A 56 -11.87 -0.92 -2.86
C TRP A 56 -10.92 -1.03 -4.05
N SER A 57 -10.93 -0.05 -4.94
CA SER A 57 -10.05 0.01 -6.11
C SER A 57 -9.04 1.14 -5.99
N PHE A 58 -7.79 0.85 -6.33
CA PHE A 58 -6.65 1.75 -6.24
C PHE A 58 -6.01 1.85 -7.62
N SER A 59 -6.05 3.04 -8.24
CA SER A 59 -5.44 3.28 -9.56
C SER A 59 -4.01 3.77 -9.42
N PHE A 60 -3.09 3.15 -10.14
CA PHE A 60 -1.67 3.51 -10.23
C PHE A 60 -1.43 4.21 -11.56
N LYS A 61 -1.19 5.51 -11.50
CA LYS A 61 -0.81 6.33 -12.67
C LYS A 61 0.64 6.06 -13.04
N LEU A 62 1.06 6.49 -14.23
CA LEU A 62 2.44 6.31 -14.69
C LEU A 62 3.48 6.80 -13.65
N ASN A 63 3.32 8.00 -13.12
CA ASN A 63 4.21 8.53 -12.07
C ASN A 63 4.14 7.75 -10.73
N ASP A 64 3.11 6.93 -10.49
CA ASP A 64 3.10 5.99 -9.36
C ASP A 64 3.98 4.80 -9.68
N LEU A 65 3.79 4.20 -10.86
CA LEU A 65 4.53 3.03 -11.32
C LEU A 65 6.03 3.32 -11.43
N GLU A 66 6.41 4.44 -12.04
CA GLU A 66 7.80 4.89 -12.18
C GLU A 66 8.47 5.10 -10.82
N ALA A 67 7.77 5.70 -9.86
CA ALA A 67 8.31 5.93 -8.53
C ALA A 67 8.53 4.63 -7.77
N ILE A 68 7.59 3.68 -7.87
CA ILE A 68 7.74 2.35 -7.26
C ILE A 68 8.89 1.57 -7.93
N GLN A 69 8.95 1.59 -9.27
CA GLN A 69 10.00 0.91 -10.03
C GLN A 69 11.38 1.48 -9.71
N ALA A 70 11.52 2.80 -9.53
CA ALA A 70 12.79 3.43 -9.19
C ALA A 70 13.35 2.94 -7.85
N GLU A 71 12.50 2.74 -6.84
CA GLU A 71 12.94 2.21 -5.54
C GLU A 71 13.33 0.72 -5.63
N ILE A 72 12.62 -0.07 -6.42
CA ILE A 72 12.97 -1.47 -6.69
C ILE A 72 14.29 -1.57 -7.45
N ASP A 73 14.49 -0.74 -8.48
CA ASP A 73 15.73 -0.69 -9.25
C ASP A 73 16.92 -0.25 -8.37
N ALA A 74 16.67 0.57 -7.35
CA ALA A 74 17.63 0.93 -6.31
C ALA A 74 17.83 -0.15 -5.22
N GLN A 75 17.20 -1.31 -5.36
CA GLN A 75 17.26 -2.45 -4.43
C GLN A 75 16.71 -2.14 -3.03
N ASN A 76 15.79 -1.17 -2.91
CA ASN A 76 15.12 -0.86 -1.65
C ASN A 76 13.97 -1.83 -1.38
N ILE A 77 13.62 -2.02 -0.10
CA ILE A 77 12.49 -2.86 0.29
C ILE A 77 11.21 -2.04 0.11
N VAL A 78 10.32 -2.47 -0.79
CA VAL A 78 9.11 -1.73 -1.14
C VAL A 78 7.83 -2.44 -0.68
N PHE A 79 6.91 -1.67 -0.11
CA PHE A 79 5.56 -2.11 0.27
C PHE A 79 4.50 -1.18 -0.30
N LEU A 80 3.39 -1.76 -0.77
CA LEU A 80 2.15 -1.03 -1.03
C LEU A 80 1.22 -1.18 0.17
N CYS A 81 0.81 -0.06 0.77
CA CYS A 81 -0.16 -0.04 1.86
C CYS A 81 -1.48 0.54 1.34
N LEU A 82 -2.47 -0.33 1.11
CA LEU A 82 -3.76 0.03 0.51
C LEU A 82 -4.80 0.23 1.61
N VAL A 83 -5.10 1.49 1.93
CA VAL A 83 -6.09 1.87 2.95
C VAL A 83 -7.50 1.71 2.40
N CYS A 84 -8.20 0.69 2.89
CA CYS A 84 -9.52 0.24 2.44
C CYS A 84 -10.61 0.93 3.25
N GLY A 85 -10.93 2.18 2.88
CA GLY A 85 -11.86 3.01 3.62
C GLY A 85 -11.42 3.16 5.08
N THR A 86 -12.35 2.97 6.00
CA THR A 86 -12.09 2.90 7.45
C THR A 86 -11.96 1.48 7.97
N THR A 87 -11.90 0.47 7.09
CA THR A 87 -12.03 -0.95 7.46
C THR A 87 -10.69 -1.59 7.80
N THR A 88 -9.70 -1.49 6.91
CA THR A 88 -8.43 -2.21 7.04
C THR A 88 -7.35 -1.55 6.18
N VAL A 89 -6.09 -1.92 6.42
CA VAL A 89 -4.99 -1.67 5.48
C VAL A 89 -4.55 -3.00 4.90
N CYS A 90 -4.55 -3.13 3.58
CA CYS A 90 -4.00 -4.29 2.89
C CYS A 90 -2.57 -3.98 2.48
N ALA A 91 -1.60 -4.62 3.14
CA ALA A 91 -0.18 -4.48 2.83
C ALA A 91 0.29 -5.57 1.87
N LEU A 92 0.99 -5.16 0.81
CA LEU A 92 1.57 -6.01 -0.21
C LEU A 92 3.08 -5.78 -0.29
N ASN A 93 3.86 -6.85 -0.31
CA ASN A 93 5.28 -6.79 -0.64
C ASN A 93 5.51 -6.86 -2.16
N GLU A 94 6.76 -6.71 -2.59
CA GLU A 94 7.14 -6.76 -4.01
C GLU A 94 6.67 -8.03 -4.72
N ASP A 95 6.89 -9.20 -4.11
CA ASP A 95 6.47 -10.49 -4.66
C ASP A 95 4.95 -10.59 -4.88
N GLU A 96 4.15 -9.87 -4.08
CA GLU A 96 2.69 -9.86 -4.18
C GLU A 96 2.23 -8.84 -5.23
N PHE A 97 2.70 -7.59 -5.18
CA PHE A 97 2.19 -6.57 -6.10
C PHE A 97 2.74 -6.72 -7.52
N SER A 98 3.92 -7.30 -7.72
CA SER A 98 4.46 -7.64 -9.05
C SER A 98 3.60 -8.66 -9.81
N LYS A 99 2.80 -9.47 -9.08
CA LYS A 99 1.81 -10.39 -9.67
C LYS A 99 0.50 -9.71 -10.05
N LEU A 100 0.28 -8.47 -9.60
CA LEU A 100 -0.99 -7.77 -9.72
C LEU A 100 -0.94 -6.64 -10.75
N ILE A 101 0.20 -5.95 -10.87
CA ILE A 101 0.38 -4.81 -11.76
C ILE A 101 1.71 -4.88 -12.49
N ASP A 102 1.75 -4.38 -13.73
CA ASP A 102 2.99 -4.19 -14.47
C ASP A 102 3.53 -2.76 -14.22
N LEU A 103 4.64 -2.68 -13.48
CA LEU A 103 5.29 -1.40 -13.15
C LEU A 103 5.93 -0.71 -14.36
N ARG A 104 6.17 -1.44 -15.46
CA ARG A 104 6.75 -0.88 -16.70
C ARG A 104 5.69 -0.63 -17.76
N SER A 105 4.41 -0.83 -17.44
CA SER A 105 3.30 -0.59 -18.36
C SER A 105 3.24 0.89 -18.74
N PRO A 106 3.06 1.22 -20.04
CA PRO A 106 2.83 2.59 -20.48
C PRO A 106 1.44 3.11 -20.11
N THR A 107 0.56 2.26 -19.57
CA THR A 107 -0.81 2.60 -19.17
C THR A 107 -1.03 2.41 -17.67
N SER A 108 -1.95 3.20 -17.11
CA SER A 108 -2.33 3.10 -15.70
C SER A 108 -2.75 1.69 -15.32
N GLN A 109 -2.30 1.23 -14.17
CA GLN A 109 -2.66 -0.06 -13.60
C GLN A 109 -3.66 0.12 -12.45
N TRP A 110 -4.23 -0.95 -11.95
CA TRP A 110 -5.10 -0.93 -10.79
C TRP A 110 -4.91 -2.16 -9.92
N ILE A 111 -5.17 -2.00 -8.62
CA ILE A 111 -5.32 -3.09 -7.65
C ILE A 111 -6.69 -2.92 -7.00
N ARG A 112 -7.42 -4.02 -6.84
CA ARG A 112 -8.72 -4.11 -6.17
C ARG A 112 -8.61 -5.05 -4.99
N VAL A 113 -9.07 -4.58 -3.84
CA VAL A 113 -9.14 -5.33 -2.59
C VAL A 113 -10.60 -5.59 -2.27
N GLU A 114 -10.95 -6.88 -2.16
CA GLU A 114 -12.26 -7.34 -1.75
C GLU A 114 -12.16 -8.04 -0.39
N VAL A 115 -13.04 -7.66 0.53
CA VAL A 115 -13.11 -8.25 1.87
C VAL A 115 -14.54 -8.77 2.08
N PRO A 116 -14.75 -10.10 1.98
CA PRO A 116 -16.00 -10.73 2.36
C PRO A 116 -16.30 -10.51 3.85
N LEU A 117 -17.57 -10.69 4.25
CA LEU A 117 -17.98 -10.54 5.64
C LEU A 117 -17.15 -11.47 6.56
N ARG A 118 -16.37 -10.89 7.50
CA ARG A 118 -15.43 -11.62 8.39
C ARG A 118 -14.33 -12.40 7.66
N GLY A 119 -14.06 -12.08 6.40
CA GLY A 119 -13.06 -12.74 5.57
C GLY A 119 -11.65 -12.15 5.73
N SER A 120 -10.75 -12.54 4.83
CA SER A 120 -9.45 -11.89 4.61
C SER A 120 -9.50 -11.06 3.33
N CYS A 121 -8.45 -10.29 3.04
CA CYS A 121 -8.37 -9.50 1.82
C CYS A 121 -8.09 -10.42 0.61
N HIS A 122 -9.01 -10.44 -0.35
CA HIS A 122 -8.81 -10.99 -1.68
C HIS A 122 -8.33 -9.88 -2.61
N VAL A 123 -7.19 -10.09 -3.27
CA VAL A 123 -6.52 -9.03 -4.03
C VAL A 123 -6.41 -9.42 -5.49
N SER A 124 -6.91 -8.54 -6.35
CA SER A 124 -6.80 -8.63 -7.81
C SER A 124 -6.22 -7.34 -8.37
N GLY A 125 -5.68 -7.40 -9.57
CA GLY A 125 -5.09 -6.27 -10.26
C GLY A 125 -5.13 -6.47 -11.77
N SER A 126 -4.56 -5.51 -12.49
CA SER A 126 -4.52 -5.51 -13.96
C SER A 126 -3.94 -6.77 -14.59
N LEU A 127 -3.01 -7.46 -13.93
CA LEU A 127 -2.37 -8.69 -14.42
C LEU A 127 -3.05 -9.99 -13.98
N GLY A 128 -3.93 -9.94 -12.96
CA GLY A 128 -4.51 -11.16 -12.40
C GLY A 128 -4.89 -11.01 -10.93
N ALA A 129 -4.81 -12.11 -10.17
CA ALA A 129 -5.15 -12.12 -8.76
C ALA A 129 -4.13 -12.94 -7.95
N LEU A 130 -3.99 -12.60 -6.66
CA LEU A 130 -3.24 -13.44 -5.74
C LEU A 130 -3.96 -14.78 -5.54
N LYS A 131 -3.20 -15.86 -5.48
CA LYS A 131 -3.71 -17.21 -5.20
C LYS A 131 -4.05 -17.41 -3.72
N HIS A 132 -3.50 -16.57 -2.85
CA HIS A 132 -3.73 -16.55 -1.41
C HIS A 132 -4.45 -15.26 -1.01
N THR A 133 -5.02 -15.27 0.20
CA THR A 133 -5.59 -14.07 0.82
C THR A 133 -4.55 -13.35 1.67
N VAL A 134 -4.72 -12.04 1.84
CA VAL A 134 -3.91 -11.22 2.75
C VAL A 134 -4.70 -11.01 4.05
N PRO A 135 -4.24 -11.54 5.20
CA PRO A 135 -4.94 -11.37 6.47
C PRO A 135 -4.99 -9.90 6.91
N HIS A 136 -6.10 -9.48 7.54
CA HIS A 136 -6.25 -8.13 8.08
C HIS A 136 -5.16 -7.75 9.09
N ASN A 137 -4.82 -8.69 9.97
CA ASN A 137 -3.79 -8.52 11.01
C ASN A 137 -2.35 -8.68 10.48
N SER A 138 -2.17 -8.88 9.16
CA SER A 138 -0.82 -8.88 8.58
C SER A 138 -0.22 -7.48 8.55
N PHE A 139 -1.05 -6.42 8.55
CA PHE A 139 -0.58 -5.05 8.76
C PHE A 139 -0.70 -4.67 10.24
N PRO A 140 0.28 -3.96 10.83
CA PRO A 140 1.51 -3.43 10.23
C PRO A 140 2.69 -4.41 10.20
N VAL A 141 2.56 -5.62 10.77
CA VAL A 141 3.65 -6.61 10.94
C VAL A 141 4.44 -6.85 9.64
N LYS A 142 3.75 -6.98 8.50
CA LYS A 142 4.36 -7.22 7.18
C LYS A 142 5.36 -6.13 6.78
N VAL A 143 5.13 -4.88 7.17
CA VAL A 143 6.05 -3.77 6.89
C VAL A 143 7.38 -3.93 7.65
N PHE A 144 7.40 -4.69 8.75
CA PHE A 144 8.57 -4.91 9.59
C PHE A 144 9.15 -6.33 9.50
N ALA A 145 8.55 -7.19 8.69
CA ALA A 145 9.02 -8.56 8.46
C ALA A 145 10.36 -8.60 7.70
#